data_AF-A0A936Q3M1-F1
#
_entry.id   AF-A0A936Q3M1-F1
#
_cell.length_a   1.000
_cell.length_b   1.000
_cell.length_c   1.000
_cell.angle_alpha   90.00
_cell.angle_beta   90.00
_cell.angle_gamma   90.00
#
_symmetry.space_group_name_H-M   'P 1'
#
loop_
_entity.id
_entity.type
_entity.pdbx_description
1 polymer ?
#
loop_
_entity_poly.entity_id
_entity_poly.type
_entity_poly.pdbx_seq_one_letter_code
_entity_poly.pdbx_strand_id
1 'polypeptide(L)'
;MKSPAGFLLAALLLPGISAAQQAEVVPRTAASVELNLFNLDVVVTDAKGKPVHGLKAVDFEVRHDGKPVQVTNFSEIRGGAMPAGSAEAPDPPDAPARTGDEPGAGTAASRPPRRIVLFFDRLQMPDARQRGELFGSIRGFLEKSLGEGDEAMIVTWSRTIRTVQPFTGDPDRLDETLQSIERQSGRIATEKAELDMLRAEDSWFTQLAEEPAPGSGYLQPIVGTDFGGYKPSAELAAQQAYFEMKAKTAALKGLTATLGGMDGRKVLVFVSHRFSRYAGLEFFLKSRSDVSDLGDPRTRQFDTKRYLEDVTRSANANGVTLYAVLPSGLESPQPSAAETLGIAPEAESGALGGREELALNNEMEALAFVAEKTGGVATVGAGSVPAFIERVSADLDSSYSLGYPAPAGGGRAASVSVRLRNRELKVRVRGSLVEKTLEEQMKDRVLAHLFKPDGQARIPIWATSTAAPGPKGKYRIRVEIHIPIASLVLLPTAKGVGGTFSVFVASVAPEGDFSEVTRKSQPFEVPGQDVETAKAGHYTYELEIESAGPEARVCVGVWDEKGNEAGFAVVKPSGS
;
A
#
# COMPACT_ATOMS: atom_id res chain seq x y z
N MET A 1 -41.52 -34.79 -80.93
CA MET A 1 -40.81 -33.50 -80.75
C MET A 1 -40.98 -33.04 -79.31
N LYS A 2 -39.89 -32.57 -78.70
CA LYS A 2 -39.75 -31.91 -77.37
C LYS A 2 -39.56 -32.83 -76.14
N SER A 3 -38.28 -33.08 -75.84
CA SER A 3 -37.71 -33.03 -74.47
C SER A 3 -37.36 -31.54 -74.17
N PRO A 4 -37.13 -31.06 -72.92
CA PRO A 4 -36.15 -31.64 -71.99
C PRO A 4 -36.60 -31.84 -70.53
N ALA A 5 -35.88 -32.77 -69.92
CA ALA A 5 -35.81 -33.14 -68.51
C ALA A 5 -35.38 -31.98 -67.59
N GLY A 6 -35.89 -32.02 -66.35
CA GLY A 6 -35.67 -31.04 -65.30
C GLY A 6 -34.26 -31.07 -64.70
N PHE A 7 -33.76 -29.87 -64.40
CA PHE A 7 -32.54 -29.60 -63.66
C PHE A 7 -32.75 -29.84 -62.17
N LEU A 8 -31.84 -30.59 -61.54
CA LEU A 8 -31.66 -30.68 -60.10
C LEU A 8 -30.25 -30.16 -59.82
N LEU A 9 -30.16 -28.91 -59.35
CA LEU A 9 -28.88 -28.26 -59.01
C LEU A 9 -28.61 -28.52 -57.52
N ALA A 10 -27.71 -29.45 -57.22
CA ALA A 10 -27.17 -29.65 -55.89
C ALA A 10 -26.05 -28.62 -55.66
N ALA A 11 -26.28 -27.67 -54.75
CA ALA A 11 -25.28 -26.70 -54.31
C ALA A 11 -24.33 -27.37 -53.29
N LEU A 12 -23.06 -27.56 -53.69
CA LEU A 12 -21.97 -27.94 -52.79
C LEU A 12 -21.67 -26.77 -51.83
N LEU A 13 -21.86 -26.97 -50.53
CA LEU A 13 -21.36 -26.10 -49.47
C LEU A 13 -19.91 -26.49 -49.15
N LEU A 14 -18.95 -25.63 -49.52
CA LEU A 14 -17.57 -25.69 -49.03
C LEU A 14 -17.48 -25.00 -47.66
N PRO A 15 -16.94 -25.63 -46.61
CA PRO A 15 -16.63 -24.93 -45.37
C PRO A 15 -15.38 -24.06 -45.55
N GLY A 16 -15.56 -22.75 -45.41
CA GLY A 16 -14.46 -21.79 -45.39
C GLY A 16 -13.58 -22.02 -44.16
N ILE A 17 -12.33 -22.42 -44.39
CA ILE A 17 -11.30 -22.45 -43.36
C ILE A 17 -10.95 -21.00 -43.04
N SER A 18 -11.39 -20.53 -41.88
CA SER A 18 -10.95 -19.24 -41.33
C SER A 18 -9.47 -19.37 -40.97
N ALA A 19 -8.60 -18.72 -41.75
CA ALA A 19 -7.20 -18.60 -41.41
C ALA A 19 -7.08 -17.75 -40.14
N ALA A 20 -6.90 -18.41 -38.99
CA ALA A 20 -6.46 -17.74 -37.77
C ALA A 20 -5.06 -17.19 -38.04
N GLN A 21 -4.96 -15.86 -38.11
CA GLN A 21 -3.72 -15.14 -38.29
C GLN A 21 -2.86 -15.38 -37.04
N GLN A 22 -1.92 -16.34 -37.14
CA GLN A 22 -0.88 -16.55 -36.14
C GLN A 22 -0.09 -15.25 -36.03
N ALA A 23 -0.15 -14.63 -34.84
CA ALA A 23 0.70 -13.51 -34.51
C ALA A 23 2.16 -13.97 -34.59
N GLU A 24 2.88 -13.44 -35.58
CA GLU A 24 4.28 -13.77 -35.83
C GLU A 24 5.14 -13.20 -34.69
N VAL A 25 5.70 -14.09 -33.87
CA VAL A 25 6.61 -13.72 -32.79
C VAL A 25 7.98 -13.42 -33.42
N VAL A 26 8.23 -12.15 -33.68
CA VAL A 26 9.51 -11.67 -34.25
C VAL A 26 10.66 -11.97 -33.28
N PRO A 27 11.78 -12.60 -33.71
CA PRO A 27 12.93 -12.86 -32.86
C PRO A 27 13.57 -11.55 -32.38
N ARG A 28 13.69 -11.39 -31.06
CA ARG A 28 14.12 -10.14 -30.41
C ARG A 28 15.62 -10.15 -30.14
N THR A 29 16.37 -9.33 -30.86
CA THR A 29 17.73 -8.91 -30.50
C THR A 29 17.72 -7.41 -30.24
N ALA A 30 17.70 -7.00 -28.98
CA ALA A 30 17.85 -5.59 -28.62
C ALA A 30 18.62 -5.45 -27.30
N ALA A 31 19.76 -4.76 -27.35
CA ALA A 31 20.36 -4.14 -26.17
C ALA A 31 19.69 -2.77 -26.00
N SER A 32 18.84 -2.61 -25.00
CA SER A 32 18.25 -1.31 -24.64
C SER A 32 19.17 -0.57 -23.66
N VAL A 33 19.39 0.72 -23.92
CA VAL A 33 19.95 1.64 -22.91
C VAL A 33 18.75 2.16 -22.11
N GLU A 34 18.60 1.68 -20.89
CA GLU A 34 17.49 2.03 -20.00
C GLU A 34 17.81 3.35 -19.29
N LEU A 35 17.15 4.44 -19.68
CA LEU A 35 17.23 5.72 -18.97
C LEU A 35 16.22 5.69 -17.82
N ASN A 36 16.70 5.52 -16.59
CA ASN A 36 15.85 5.60 -15.41
C ASN A 36 15.44 7.07 -15.16
N LEU A 37 14.16 7.38 -15.40
CA LEU A 37 13.56 8.66 -15.06
C LEU A 37 12.88 8.57 -13.70
N PHE A 38 13.23 9.46 -12.79
CA PHE A 38 12.47 9.66 -11.57
C PHE A 38 11.29 10.59 -11.83
N ASN A 39 10.09 10.12 -11.50
CA ASN A 39 8.87 10.90 -11.54
C ASN A 39 8.42 11.28 -10.12
N LEU A 40 8.16 12.57 -9.91
CA LEU A 40 7.63 13.13 -8.68
C LEU A 40 6.20 13.62 -8.90
N ASP A 41 5.27 13.08 -8.12
CA ASP A 41 3.94 13.67 -7.99
C ASP A 41 3.97 14.78 -6.94
N VAL A 42 3.70 16.00 -7.38
CA VAL A 42 3.77 17.21 -6.57
C VAL A 42 2.38 17.82 -6.45
N VAL A 43 1.89 17.90 -5.23
CA VAL A 43 0.63 18.60 -4.92
C VAL A 43 0.97 20.04 -4.54
N VAL A 44 0.31 21.00 -5.19
CA VAL A 44 0.45 22.42 -4.89
C VAL A 44 -0.89 23.01 -4.48
N THR A 45 -0.92 23.66 -3.33
CA THR A 45 -2.12 24.29 -2.78
C THR A 45 -1.88 25.73 -2.33
N ASP A 46 -2.95 26.51 -2.27
CA ASP A 46 -2.96 27.81 -1.63
C ASP A 46 -2.98 27.70 -0.08
N ALA A 47 -2.99 28.84 0.60
CA ALA A 47 -3.06 28.85 2.07
C ALA A 47 -4.31 28.16 2.64
N LYS A 48 -5.41 28.13 1.88
CA LYS A 48 -6.70 27.51 2.22
C LYS A 48 -6.78 26.02 1.85
N GLY A 49 -5.72 25.48 1.24
CA GLY A 49 -5.65 24.08 0.82
C GLY A 49 -6.33 23.79 -0.51
N LYS A 50 -6.70 24.80 -1.31
CA LYS A 50 -7.24 24.60 -2.65
C LYS A 50 -6.12 24.33 -3.65
N PRO A 51 -6.28 23.40 -4.61
CA PRO A 51 -5.28 23.14 -5.63
C PRO A 51 -5.00 24.38 -6.48
N VAL A 52 -3.72 24.57 -6.85
CA VAL A 52 -3.28 25.65 -7.73
C VAL A 52 -2.87 25.09 -9.09
N HIS A 53 -3.49 25.61 -10.14
CA HIS A 53 -3.36 25.16 -11.52
C HIS A 53 -2.51 26.11 -12.36
N GLY A 54 -1.99 25.62 -13.50
CA GLY A 54 -1.32 26.44 -14.51
C GLY A 54 0.11 26.86 -14.17
N LEU A 55 0.75 26.21 -13.18
CA LEU A 55 2.18 26.40 -12.93
C LEU A 55 3.00 25.79 -14.06
N LYS A 56 4.19 26.32 -14.29
CA LYS A 56 5.13 25.86 -15.31
C LYS A 56 6.32 25.17 -14.64
N ALA A 57 7.04 24.32 -15.38
CA ALA A 57 8.25 23.65 -14.88
C ALA A 57 9.25 24.63 -14.25
N VAL A 58 9.38 25.84 -14.82
CA VAL A 58 10.28 26.90 -14.32
C VAL A 58 9.92 27.45 -12.92
N ASP A 59 8.69 27.23 -12.46
CA ASP A 59 8.23 27.65 -11.14
C ASP A 59 8.73 26.72 -10.03
N PHE A 60 9.21 25.53 -10.39
CA PHE A 60 9.67 24.49 -9.49
C PHE A 60 11.21 24.46 -9.40
N GLU A 61 11.71 24.49 -8.17
CA GLU A 61 13.10 24.19 -7.85
C GLU A 61 13.18 22.79 -7.23
N VAL A 62 13.68 21.83 -8.01
CA VAL A 62 13.85 20.44 -7.56
C VAL A 62 15.29 20.21 -7.12
N ARG A 63 15.47 19.59 -5.96
CA ARG A 63 16.78 19.17 -5.46
C ARG A 63 16.78 17.68 -5.11
N HIS A 64 17.80 16.98 -5.60
CA HIS A 64 18.12 15.59 -5.28
C HIS A 64 19.41 15.57 -4.46
N ASP A 65 19.39 15.02 -3.23
CA ASP A 65 20.50 15.06 -2.28
C ASP A 65 21.10 16.46 -2.10
N GLY A 66 20.21 17.45 -2.01
CA GLY A 66 20.55 18.85 -1.85
C GLY A 66 21.08 19.53 -3.12
N LYS A 67 21.35 18.79 -4.20
CA LYS A 67 21.84 19.31 -5.48
C LYS A 67 20.66 19.64 -6.42
N PRO A 68 20.66 20.82 -7.07
CA PRO A 68 19.65 21.15 -8.07
C PRO A 68 19.65 20.14 -9.23
N VAL A 69 18.46 19.74 -9.68
CA VAL A 69 18.27 18.90 -10.87
C VAL A 69 17.34 19.59 -11.86
N GLN A 70 17.58 19.37 -13.16
CA GLN A 70 16.75 19.89 -14.22
C GLN A 70 15.55 18.97 -14.46
N VAL A 71 14.35 19.54 -14.46
CA VAL A 71 13.13 18.83 -14.86
C VAL A 71 13.14 18.68 -16.37
N THR A 72 13.08 17.44 -16.86
CA THR A 72 13.05 17.11 -18.29
C THR A 72 11.65 16.77 -18.78
N ASN A 73 10.79 16.26 -17.89
CA ASN A 73 9.40 15.94 -18.20
C ASN A 73 8.49 16.68 -17.23
N PHE A 74 7.46 17.35 -17.76
CA PHE A 74 6.53 18.13 -16.96
C PHE A 74 5.11 17.90 -17.45
N SER A 75 4.20 17.57 -16.53
CA SER A 75 2.77 17.54 -16.84
C SER A 75 1.94 18.02 -15.65
N GLU A 76 0.83 18.68 -15.95
CA GLU A 76 -0.21 18.95 -14.98
C GLU A 76 -1.30 17.89 -15.14
N ILE A 77 -1.60 17.17 -14.06
CA ILE A 77 -2.64 16.17 -13.98
C ILE A 77 -3.90 16.84 -13.43
N ARG A 78 -5.01 16.69 -14.15
CA ARG A 78 -6.33 17.17 -13.76
C ARG A 78 -7.36 16.04 -13.84
N GLY A 79 -8.06 15.77 -12.76
CA GLY A 79 -9.14 14.80 -12.64
C GLY A 79 -10.48 15.47 -12.91
N GLY A 80 -11.22 14.96 -13.90
CA GLY A 80 -12.52 15.46 -14.30
C GLY A 80 -12.65 15.55 -15.83
N ALA A 81 -13.80 15.13 -16.37
CA ALA A 81 -14.14 15.35 -17.76
C ALA A 81 -14.08 16.86 -18.05
N MET A 82 -13.29 17.25 -19.06
CA MET A 82 -13.50 18.55 -19.68
C MET A 82 -14.96 18.62 -20.13
N PRO A 83 -15.65 19.77 -20.01
CA PRO A 83 -16.79 20.01 -20.86
C PRO A 83 -16.28 19.89 -22.30
N ALA A 84 -16.83 18.94 -23.05
CA ALA A 84 -16.74 18.98 -24.50
C ALA A 84 -17.43 20.27 -24.95
N GLY A 85 -16.65 21.32 -25.22
CA GLY A 85 -17.20 22.62 -25.53
C GLY A 85 -16.20 23.75 -25.45
N SER A 86 -15.30 23.81 -26.43
CA SER A 86 -14.69 25.01 -27.04
C SER A 86 -13.68 24.50 -28.08
N ALA A 87 -14.19 23.97 -29.19
CA ALA A 87 -14.22 24.71 -30.46
C ALA A 87 -12.80 25.00 -30.98
N GLU A 88 -12.31 24.05 -31.77
CA GLU A 88 -11.70 24.29 -33.08
C GLU A 88 -11.57 25.77 -33.46
N ALA A 89 -10.32 26.25 -33.49
CA ALA A 89 -9.94 27.41 -34.29
C ALA A 89 -8.95 26.90 -35.36
N PRO A 90 -9.08 27.34 -36.63
CA PRO A 90 -8.33 26.77 -37.73
C PRO A 90 -6.87 27.22 -37.70
N ASP A 91 -5.95 26.30 -37.99
CA ASP A 91 -4.55 26.62 -38.29
C ASP A 91 -4.48 27.60 -39.48
N PRO A 92 -3.72 28.70 -39.38
CA PRO A 92 -3.25 29.41 -40.55
C PRO A 92 -2.16 28.56 -41.24
N PRO A 93 -2.23 28.35 -42.56
CA PRO A 93 -1.15 27.68 -43.28
C PRO A 93 0.05 28.63 -43.38
N ASP A 94 1.25 28.05 -43.27
CA ASP A 94 2.57 28.64 -43.48
C ASP A 94 3.19 29.49 -42.36
N ALA A 95 3.90 28.81 -41.43
CA ALA A 95 5.12 29.33 -40.82
C ALA A 95 6.12 28.19 -40.53
N PRO A 96 7.41 28.34 -40.86
CA PRO A 96 8.38 27.25 -40.82
C PRO A 96 8.74 26.83 -39.38
N ALA A 97 8.96 25.53 -39.20
CA ALA A 97 9.37 24.89 -37.96
C ALA A 97 10.60 25.56 -37.33
N ARG A 98 10.44 26.06 -36.10
CA ARG A 98 11.58 26.37 -35.23
C ARG A 98 11.83 25.16 -34.34
N THR A 99 12.93 24.48 -34.61
CA THR A 99 13.54 23.51 -33.70
C THR A 99 14.14 24.25 -32.51
N GLY A 100 13.60 23.99 -31.34
CA GLY A 100 14.04 24.53 -30.06
C GLY A 100 13.15 23.95 -28.96
N ASP A 101 13.56 22.80 -28.43
CA ASP A 101 12.91 22.15 -27.29
C ASP A 101 13.11 23.00 -26.03
N GLU A 102 12.24 23.99 -25.83
CA GLU A 102 11.85 24.43 -24.49
C GLU A 102 10.69 23.52 -24.03
N PRO A 103 10.69 23.00 -22.79
CA PRO A 103 9.51 22.33 -22.24
C PRO A 103 8.39 23.37 -22.07
N GLY A 104 7.60 23.52 -23.12
CA GLY A 104 6.45 24.41 -23.21
C GLY A 104 5.33 23.99 -22.25
N ALA A 105 4.43 24.94 -21.98
CA ALA A 105 3.32 24.84 -21.03
C ALA A 105 2.67 23.44 -20.99
N GLY A 106 2.58 22.87 -19.78
CA GLY A 106 2.08 21.51 -19.57
C GLY A 106 0.71 21.30 -20.21
N THR A 107 0.65 20.45 -21.22
CA THR A 107 -0.61 19.89 -21.71
C THR A 107 -1.24 19.08 -20.58
N ALA A 108 -2.53 19.32 -20.29
CA ALA A 108 -3.27 18.52 -19.33
C ALA A 108 -3.28 17.06 -19.80
N ALA A 109 -2.57 16.18 -19.07
CA ALA A 109 -2.48 14.77 -19.42
C ALA A 109 -3.70 14.01 -18.86
N SER A 110 -4.10 12.94 -19.54
CA SER A 110 -5.14 12.03 -19.04
C SER A 110 -4.75 11.50 -17.66
N ARG A 111 -5.71 11.54 -16.74
CA ARG A 111 -5.53 11.13 -15.35
C ARG A 111 -5.14 9.64 -15.28
N PRO A 112 -4.01 9.26 -14.65
CA PRO A 112 -3.62 7.84 -14.56
C PRO A 112 -4.65 7.05 -13.73
N PRO A 113 -4.77 5.72 -13.97
CA PRO A 113 -5.58 4.86 -13.11
C PRO A 113 -5.03 4.89 -11.68
N ARG A 114 -5.91 4.76 -10.70
CA ARG A 114 -5.58 4.77 -9.27
C ARG A 114 -5.69 3.37 -8.69
N ARG A 115 -4.79 3.08 -7.75
CA ARG A 115 -4.82 1.89 -6.89
C ARG A 115 -4.96 2.38 -5.47
N ILE A 116 -6.15 2.25 -4.92
CA ILE A 116 -6.49 2.74 -3.58
C ILE A 116 -6.55 1.55 -2.63
N VAL A 117 -5.81 1.61 -1.53
CA VAL A 117 -5.93 0.65 -0.43
C VAL A 117 -6.52 1.37 0.77
N LEU A 118 -7.68 0.90 1.22
CA LEU A 118 -8.26 1.29 2.50
C LEU A 118 -7.85 0.27 3.55
N PHE A 119 -6.99 0.69 4.48
CA PHE A 119 -6.55 -0.14 5.60
C PHE A 119 -7.30 0.26 6.85
N PHE A 120 -8.04 -0.69 7.44
CA PHE A 120 -8.74 -0.50 8.70
C PHE A 120 -8.06 -1.32 9.78
N ASP A 121 -7.55 -0.62 10.79
CA ASP A 121 -7.13 -1.26 12.03
C ASP A 121 -8.35 -1.80 12.80
N ARG A 122 -8.12 -2.41 13.96
CA ARG A 122 -9.19 -2.76 14.90
C ARG A 122 -9.88 -1.48 15.37
N LEU A 123 -10.95 -1.12 14.68
CA LEU A 123 -11.78 0.03 15.02
C LEU A 123 -12.75 -0.34 16.15
N GLN A 124 -12.73 0.48 17.20
CA GLN A 124 -13.68 0.38 18.31
C GLN A 124 -14.36 1.74 18.45
N MET A 125 -15.48 1.90 17.75
CA MET A 125 -16.25 3.14 17.68
C MET A 125 -17.68 2.89 18.18
N PRO A 126 -17.90 2.81 19.50
CA PRO A 126 -19.23 2.55 20.05
C PRO A 126 -20.23 3.67 19.73
N ASP A 127 -19.76 4.93 19.65
CA ASP A 127 -20.58 6.08 19.26
C ASP A 127 -21.08 5.91 17.81
N ALA A 128 -22.40 5.79 17.66
CA ALA A 128 -23.02 5.52 16.37
C ALA A 128 -22.94 6.72 15.42
N ARG A 129 -22.90 7.96 15.93
CA ARG A 129 -22.82 9.17 15.11
C ARG A 129 -21.43 9.29 14.49
N GLN A 130 -20.39 9.25 15.32
CA GLN A 130 -19.00 9.33 14.85
C GLN A 130 -18.66 8.18 13.89
N ARG A 131 -19.14 6.97 14.20
CA ARG A 131 -18.99 5.81 13.32
C ARG A 131 -19.67 6.04 11.97
N GLY A 132 -20.93 6.49 11.96
CA GLY A 132 -21.65 6.81 10.73
C GLY A 132 -20.99 7.92 9.91
N GLU A 133 -20.46 8.95 10.55
CA GLU A 133 -19.74 10.05 9.91
C GLU A 133 -18.44 9.59 9.23
N LEU A 134 -17.62 8.78 9.91
CA LEU A 134 -16.39 8.21 9.35
C LEU A 134 -16.68 7.37 8.10
N PHE A 135 -17.55 6.36 8.25
CA PHE A 135 -17.84 5.44 7.14
C PHE A 135 -18.62 6.11 6.02
N GLY A 136 -19.53 7.05 6.34
CA GLY A 136 -20.22 7.88 5.34
C GLY A 136 -19.26 8.73 4.51
N SER A 137 -18.25 9.32 5.15
CA SER A 137 -17.22 10.10 4.46
C SER A 137 -16.34 9.22 3.56
N ILE A 138 -15.97 8.02 4.02
CA ILE A 138 -15.18 7.06 3.21
C ILE A 138 -16.00 6.54 2.02
N ARG A 139 -17.30 6.30 2.17
CA ARG A 139 -18.17 5.95 1.04
C ARG A 139 -18.21 7.07 0.00
N GLY A 140 -18.48 8.30 0.44
CA GLY A 140 -18.47 9.46 -0.45
C GLY A 140 -17.11 9.72 -1.11
N PHE A 141 -16.00 9.38 -0.45
CA PHE A 141 -14.66 9.38 -1.07
C PHE A 141 -14.58 8.41 -2.24
N LEU A 142 -14.97 7.15 -2.04
CA LEU A 142 -14.89 6.12 -3.08
C LEU A 142 -15.81 6.45 -4.25
N GLU A 143 -17.04 6.87 -3.98
CA GLU A 143 -17.99 7.31 -5.01
C GLU A 143 -17.44 8.43 -5.89
N LYS A 144 -16.73 9.41 -5.30
CA LYS A 144 -16.14 10.53 -6.04
C LYS A 144 -14.81 10.17 -6.72
N SER A 145 -14.04 9.26 -6.13
CA SER A 145 -12.64 9.04 -6.51
C SER A 145 -12.44 7.88 -7.48
N LEU A 146 -13.39 6.94 -7.56
CA LEU A 146 -13.37 5.80 -8.48
C LEU A 146 -13.92 6.21 -9.85
N GLY A 147 -13.01 6.55 -10.76
CA GLY A 147 -13.29 6.73 -12.19
C GLY A 147 -12.96 5.49 -13.02
N GLU A 148 -13.00 5.64 -14.35
CA GLU A 148 -12.61 4.58 -15.27
C GLU A 148 -11.17 4.12 -15.03
N GLY A 149 -10.98 2.80 -14.86
CA GLY A 149 -9.68 2.19 -14.59
C GLY A 149 -9.21 2.26 -13.13
N ASP A 150 -9.98 2.87 -12.24
CA ASP A 150 -9.70 2.92 -10.81
C ASP A 150 -10.19 1.68 -10.09
N GLU A 151 -9.42 1.26 -9.10
CA GLU A 151 -9.78 0.15 -8.24
C GLU A 151 -9.40 0.45 -6.81
N ALA A 152 -10.24 -0.03 -5.89
CA ALA A 152 -9.95 -0.01 -4.47
C ALA A 152 -9.92 -1.43 -3.89
N MET A 153 -9.06 -1.63 -2.90
CA MET A 153 -8.96 -2.82 -2.05
C MET A 153 -9.22 -2.41 -0.61
N ILE A 154 -9.95 -3.23 0.15
CA ILE A 154 -10.16 -3.02 1.59
C ILE A 154 -9.44 -4.12 2.37
N VAL A 155 -8.59 -3.69 3.29
CA VAL A 155 -7.77 -4.53 4.14
C VAL A 155 -8.09 -4.23 5.59
N THR A 156 -8.23 -5.26 6.42
CA THR A 156 -8.36 -5.12 7.86
C THR A 156 -7.14 -5.65 8.59
N TRP A 157 -6.88 -5.12 9.77
CA TRP A 157 -5.82 -5.58 10.66
C TRP A 157 -6.38 -5.94 12.03
N SER A 158 -6.10 -7.18 12.45
CA SER A 158 -6.32 -7.63 13.83
C SER A 158 -5.24 -8.64 14.19
N ARG A 159 -4.04 -8.12 14.48
CA ARG A 159 -2.77 -8.87 14.68
C ARG A 159 -2.21 -9.56 13.43
N THR A 160 -3.08 -9.89 12.47
CA THR A 160 -2.71 -10.27 11.11
C THR A 160 -3.45 -9.40 10.10
N ILE A 161 -2.91 -9.31 8.90
CA ILE A 161 -3.49 -8.56 7.79
C ILE A 161 -4.52 -9.42 7.06
N ARG A 162 -5.70 -8.90 6.76
CA ARG A 162 -6.72 -9.63 5.98
C ARG A 162 -7.24 -8.78 4.84
N THR A 163 -7.20 -9.31 3.62
CA THR A 163 -7.88 -8.69 2.49
C THR A 163 -9.35 -9.08 2.56
N VAL A 164 -10.22 -8.14 2.93
CA VAL A 164 -11.67 -8.40 3.05
C VAL A 164 -12.43 -8.05 1.78
N GLN A 165 -11.87 -7.15 0.96
CA GLN A 165 -12.35 -6.87 -0.39
C GLN A 165 -11.14 -6.73 -1.32
N PRO A 166 -10.91 -7.68 -2.24
CA PRO A 166 -9.90 -7.55 -3.29
C PRO A 166 -10.15 -6.33 -4.18
N PHE A 167 -9.13 -5.93 -4.96
CA PHE A 167 -9.24 -4.84 -5.93
C PHE A 167 -10.48 -4.99 -6.81
N THR A 168 -11.30 -3.94 -6.81
CA THR A 168 -12.50 -3.84 -7.62
C THR A 168 -12.75 -2.38 -7.98
N GLY A 169 -13.27 -2.14 -9.18
CA GLY A 169 -13.82 -0.84 -9.60
C GLY A 169 -15.33 -0.73 -9.33
N ASP A 170 -15.94 -1.75 -8.73
CA ASP A 170 -17.37 -1.81 -8.40
C ASP A 170 -17.63 -1.10 -7.05
N PRO A 171 -18.30 0.07 -7.06
CA PRO A 171 -18.56 0.83 -5.84
C PRO A 171 -19.55 0.11 -4.90
N ASP A 172 -20.47 -0.70 -5.43
CA ASP A 172 -21.48 -1.37 -4.61
C ASP A 172 -20.83 -2.45 -3.73
N ARG A 173 -19.89 -3.24 -4.28
CA ARG A 173 -19.12 -4.22 -3.49
C ARG A 173 -18.28 -3.60 -2.39
N LEU A 174 -17.70 -2.43 -2.67
CA LEU A 174 -16.92 -1.69 -1.69
C LEU A 174 -17.82 -1.16 -0.58
N ASP A 175 -18.99 -0.63 -0.94
CA ASP A 175 -19.99 -0.15 0.01
C ASP A 175 -20.49 -1.28 0.93
N GLU A 176 -20.88 -2.43 0.37
CA GLU A 176 -21.31 -3.62 1.15
C GLU A 176 -20.26 -4.04 2.18
N THR A 177 -18.99 -4.04 1.77
CA THR A 177 -17.87 -4.36 2.67
C THR A 177 -17.71 -3.31 3.76
N LEU A 178 -17.78 -2.02 3.42
CA LEU A 178 -17.70 -0.92 4.39
C LEU A 178 -18.84 -0.97 5.40
N GLN A 179 -20.07 -1.27 4.97
CA GLN A 179 -21.22 -1.47 5.87
C GLN A 179 -21.01 -2.66 6.83
N SER A 180 -20.33 -3.73 6.38
CA SER A 180 -19.97 -4.87 7.24
C SER A 180 -18.97 -4.46 8.32
N ILE A 181 -17.91 -3.73 7.94
CA ILE A 181 -16.90 -3.23 8.87
C ILE A 181 -17.52 -2.22 9.85
N GLU A 182 -18.38 -1.33 9.37
CA GLU A 182 -19.10 -0.36 10.20
C GLU A 182 -19.90 -1.06 11.31
N ARG A 183 -20.68 -2.10 10.97
CA ARG A 183 -21.44 -2.88 11.96
C ARG A 183 -20.55 -3.57 12.99
N GLN A 184 -19.39 -4.08 12.57
CA GLN A 184 -18.44 -4.75 13.47
C GLN A 184 -17.73 -3.75 14.40
N SER A 185 -17.46 -2.54 13.93
CA SER A 185 -16.74 -1.50 14.65
C SER A 185 -17.52 -0.93 15.84
N GLY A 186 -18.84 -1.16 15.91
CA GLY A 186 -19.69 -0.72 17.02
C GLY A 186 -19.64 -1.62 18.26
N ARG A 187 -18.94 -2.76 18.22
CA ARG A 187 -18.82 -3.66 19.36
C ARG A 187 -17.82 -3.09 20.38
N ILE A 188 -18.21 -3.02 21.65
CA ILE A 188 -17.27 -2.77 22.75
C ILE A 188 -16.45 -4.05 22.95
N ALA A 189 -15.14 -4.00 22.75
CA ALA A 189 -14.26 -5.15 23.00
C ALA A 189 -13.65 -5.09 24.41
N THR A 190 -13.35 -6.27 24.94
CA THR A 190 -12.68 -6.60 26.21
C THR A 190 -11.46 -5.74 26.57
N GLU A 191 -10.82 -5.10 25.60
CA GLU A 191 -9.62 -4.27 25.77
C GLU A 191 -9.91 -2.90 26.38
N LYS A 192 -11.05 -2.26 26.07
CA LYS A 192 -11.50 -1.08 26.83
C LYS A 192 -11.81 -1.48 28.27
N ALA A 193 -12.44 -2.64 28.47
CA ALA A 193 -12.68 -3.19 29.80
C ALA A 193 -11.37 -3.56 30.53
N GLU A 194 -10.32 -3.98 29.81
CA GLU A 194 -8.99 -4.26 30.37
C GLU A 194 -8.25 -2.98 30.74
N LEU A 195 -8.29 -1.94 29.89
CA LEU A 195 -7.80 -0.59 30.21
C LEU A 195 -8.58 0.01 31.39
N ASP A 196 -9.90 -0.11 31.40
CA ASP A 196 -10.75 0.38 32.48
C ASP A 196 -10.57 -0.44 33.76
N MET A 197 -10.28 -1.74 33.67
CA MET A 197 -9.91 -2.59 34.81
C MET A 197 -8.53 -2.20 35.36
N LEU A 198 -7.52 -2.01 34.51
CA LEU A 198 -6.21 -1.52 34.91
C LEU A 198 -6.29 -0.12 35.53
N ARG A 199 -7.17 0.75 35.02
CA ARG A 199 -7.46 2.08 35.59
C ARG A 199 -8.21 2.00 36.92
N ALA A 200 -9.18 1.10 37.05
CA ALA A 200 -9.91 0.89 38.29
C ALA A 200 -8.95 0.37 39.38
N GLU A 201 -8.05 -0.55 39.03
CA GLU A 201 -6.99 -1.05 39.90
C GLU A 201 -6.02 0.08 40.31
N ASP A 202 -5.60 0.94 39.37
CA ASP A 202 -4.76 2.13 39.62
C ASP A 202 -5.43 3.14 40.58
N SER A 203 -6.73 3.40 40.39
CA SER A 203 -7.51 4.28 41.27
C SER A 203 -7.64 3.71 42.69
N TRP A 204 -7.77 2.38 42.82
CA TRP A 204 -7.83 1.69 44.11
C TRP A 204 -6.50 1.77 44.87
N PHE A 205 -5.37 1.55 44.18
CA PHE A 205 -4.04 1.67 44.80
C PHE A 205 -3.66 3.11 45.17
N THR A 206 -4.08 4.10 44.36
CA THR A 206 -3.85 5.53 44.66
C THR A 206 -4.65 5.96 45.90
N GLN A 207 -5.90 5.52 46.04
CA GLN A 207 -6.71 5.77 47.24
C GLN A 207 -6.11 5.14 48.51
N LEU A 208 -5.54 3.93 48.40
CA LEU A 208 -4.83 3.26 49.50
C LEU A 208 -3.55 3.98 49.95
N ALA A 209 -2.91 4.74 49.07
CA ALA A 209 -1.75 5.57 49.39
C ALA A 209 -2.15 6.95 49.97
N GLU A 210 -3.38 7.40 49.70
CA GLU A 210 -3.92 8.70 50.11
C GLU A 210 -4.77 8.67 51.40
N GLU A 211 -5.12 7.50 51.95
CA GLU A 211 -5.74 7.38 53.29
C GLU A 211 -4.68 7.29 54.42
N PRO A 212 -4.45 8.34 55.22
CA PRO A 212 -3.87 8.18 56.54
C PRO A 212 -5.00 7.86 57.52
N ALA A 213 -5.20 6.60 57.90
CA ALA A 213 -6.08 6.30 59.03
C ALA A 213 -5.46 6.90 60.32
N PRO A 214 -6.12 7.83 61.03
CA PRO A 214 -5.61 8.33 62.30
C PRO A 214 -5.90 7.27 63.38
N GLY A 215 -4.86 6.56 63.83
CA GLY A 215 -4.87 5.91 65.14
C GLY A 215 -5.01 4.38 65.22
N SER A 216 -4.81 3.60 64.16
CA SER A 216 -4.69 2.14 64.29
C SER A 216 -3.23 1.69 64.26
N GLY A 217 -2.75 1.15 65.38
CA GLY A 217 -1.40 0.61 65.57
C GLY A 217 -1.15 -0.73 64.86
N TYR A 218 -1.58 -0.87 63.60
CA TYR A 218 -1.22 -1.97 62.73
C TYR A 218 -0.39 -1.44 61.57
N LEU A 219 0.73 -2.14 61.32
CA LEU A 219 1.72 -1.98 60.25
C LEU A 219 1.38 -0.88 59.21
N GLN A 220 2.19 0.18 59.19
CA GLN A 220 2.28 1.08 58.03
C GLN A 220 2.33 0.23 56.75
N PRO A 221 1.54 0.53 55.70
CA PRO A 221 1.99 0.14 54.39
C PRO A 221 3.36 0.82 54.23
N ILE A 222 4.40 0.02 54.03
CA ILE A 222 5.72 0.52 53.66
C ILE A 222 5.54 1.11 52.25
N VAL A 223 5.03 2.34 52.17
CA VAL A 223 4.87 3.10 50.95
C VAL A 223 6.27 3.55 50.55
N GLY A 224 6.97 2.68 49.83
CA GLY A 224 8.37 2.91 49.46
C GLY A 224 9.02 1.87 48.56
N THR A 225 8.43 0.70 48.34
CA THR A 225 9.03 -0.32 47.46
C THR A 225 7.99 -1.12 46.71
N ASP A 226 8.02 -1.03 45.38
CA ASP A 226 7.87 -2.15 44.44
C ASP A 226 7.03 -3.34 44.92
N PHE A 227 5.71 -3.16 45.01
CA PHE A 227 4.81 -4.31 44.91
C PHE A 227 4.78 -4.74 43.44
N GLY A 228 5.53 -5.81 43.15
CA GLY A 228 5.78 -6.41 41.83
C GLY A 228 4.56 -6.98 41.08
N GLY A 229 3.44 -6.26 41.03
CA GLY A 229 2.26 -6.55 40.20
C GLY A 229 2.03 -5.53 39.08
N TYR A 230 2.21 -4.24 39.34
CA TYR A 230 1.95 -3.15 38.39
C TYR A 230 3.06 -2.96 37.34
N LYS A 231 4.33 -3.05 37.77
CA LYS A 231 5.48 -2.92 36.84
C LYS A 231 5.52 -4.06 35.80
N PRO A 232 5.30 -5.34 36.17
CA PRO A 232 5.24 -6.41 35.18
C PRO A 232 4.08 -6.29 34.19
N SER A 233 2.90 -5.83 34.61
CA SER A 233 1.71 -5.76 33.74
C SER A 233 1.77 -4.61 32.74
N ALA A 234 2.15 -3.40 33.17
CA ALA A 234 2.31 -2.24 32.26
C ALA A 234 3.46 -2.44 31.26
N GLU A 235 4.61 -2.97 31.71
CA GLU A 235 5.72 -3.30 30.82
C GLU A 235 5.35 -4.41 29.84
N LEU A 236 4.62 -5.44 30.29
CA LEU A 236 4.11 -6.49 29.41
C LEU A 236 3.11 -5.94 28.38
N ALA A 237 2.18 -5.08 28.78
CA ALA A 237 1.22 -4.45 27.88
C ALA A 237 1.90 -3.52 26.85
N ALA A 238 2.90 -2.74 27.28
CA ALA A 238 3.69 -1.92 26.38
C ALA A 238 4.55 -2.77 25.43
N GLN A 239 5.12 -3.87 25.91
CA GLN A 239 5.85 -4.82 25.08
C GLN A 239 4.95 -5.48 24.04
N GLN A 240 3.72 -5.84 24.41
CA GLN A 240 2.71 -6.33 23.47
C GLN A 240 2.36 -5.25 22.42
N ALA A 241 2.11 -4.01 22.85
CA ALA A 241 1.86 -2.89 21.94
C ALA A 241 3.01 -2.66 20.95
N TYR A 242 4.25 -2.78 21.42
CA TYR A 242 5.44 -2.66 20.59
C TYR A 242 5.56 -3.81 19.58
N PHE A 243 5.25 -5.06 19.96
CA PHE A 243 5.19 -6.18 19.03
C PHE A 243 4.06 -6.05 18.01
N GLU A 244 2.88 -5.57 18.43
CA GLU A 244 1.77 -5.28 17.52
C GLU A 244 2.15 -4.16 16.54
N MET A 245 2.83 -3.11 17.00
CA MET A 245 3.35 -2.05 16.13
C MET A 245 4.38 -2.58 15.12
N LYS A 246 5.30 -3.44 15.55
CA LYS A 246 6.25 -4.11 14.65
C LYS A 246 5.53 -4.95 13.58
N ALA A 247 4.53 -5.73 13.97
CA ALA A 247 3.77 -6.57 13.05
C ALA A 247 2.93 -5.73 12.07
N LYS A 248 2.27 -4.67 12.57
CA LYS A 248 1.46 -3.73 11.78
C LYS A 248 2.30 -3.00 10.74
N THR A 249 3.47 -2.51 11.12
CA THR A 249 4.41 -1.85 10.19
C THR A 249 5.00 -2.81 9.16
N ALA A 250 5.23 -4.09 9.51
CA ALA A 250 5.60 -5.11 8.54
C ALA A 250 4.48 -5.37 7.51
N ALA A 251 3.22 -5.42 7.95
CA ALA A 251 2.07 -5.55 7.06
C ALA A 251 1.92 -4.36 6.10
N LEU A 252 2.07 -3.13 6.60
CA LEU A 252 2.07 -1.93 5.75
C LEU A 252 3.19 -1.96 4.71
N LYS A 253 4.41 -2.40 5.08
CA LYS A 253 5.51 -2.57 4.12
C LYS A 253 5.14 -3.59 3.03
N GLY A 254 4.57 -4.74 3.42
CA GLY A 254 4.06 -5.74 2.49
C GLY A 254 3.06 -5.14 1.50
N LEU A 255 2.05 -4.42 1.99
CA LEU A 255 1.07 -3.73 1.14
C LEU A 255 1.72 -2.72 0.19
N THR A 256 2.67 -1.92 0.67
CA THR A 256 3.35 -0.95 -0.20
C THR A 256 4.18 -1.65 -1.28
N ALA A 257 4.82 -2.78 -0.98
CA ALA A 257 5.54 -3.59 -1.96
C ALA A 257 4.60 -4.20 -3.01
N THR A 258 3.45 -4.73 -2.58
CA THR A 258 2.39 -5.22 -3.49
C THR A 258 1.90 -4.12 -4.42
N LEU A 259 1.68 -2.91 -3.90
CA LEU A 259 1.34 -1.76 -4.74
C LEU A 259 2.50 -1.38 -5.67
N GLY A 260 3.75 -1.52 -5.24
CA GLY A 260 4.95 -1.20 -6.02
C GLY A 260 4.94 -1.77 -7.43
N GLY A 261 4.52 -3.03 -7.59
CA GLY A 261 4.45 -3.73 -8.87
C GLY A 261 3.21 -3.41 -9.71
N MET A 262 2.32 -2.53 -9.25
CA MET A 262 1.13 -2.11 -10.00
C MET A 262 1.34 -0.79 -10.74
N ASP A 263 0.71 -0.68 -11.90
CA ASP A 263 0.65 0.56 -12.66
C ASP A 263 -0.37 1.55 -12.08
N GLY A 264 -0.12 2.84 -12.31
CA GLY A 264 -0.98 3.93 -11.89
C GLY A 264 -0.56 4.61 -10.58
N ARG A 265 -1.39 5.56 -10.14
CA ARG A 265 -1.17 6.32 -8.91
C ARG A 265 -1.58 5.49 -7.69
N LYS A 266 -0.68 5.33 -6.73
CA LYS A 266 -0.81 4.38 -5.63
C LYS A 266 -1.05 5.10 -4.31
N VAL A 267 -2.14 4.74 -3.66
CA VAL A 267 -2.66 5.43 -2.47
C VAL A 267 -2.98 4.41 -1.41
N LEU A 268 -2.55 4.67 -0.18
CA LEU A 268 -2.94 3.89 0.98
C LEU A 268 -3.54 4.85 2.02
N VAL A 269 -4.85 4.78 2.20
CA VAL A 269 -5.55 5.47 3.28
C VAL A 269 -5.65 4.47 4.43
N PHE A 270 -4.98 4.76 5.54
CA PHE A 270 -5.05 3.89 6.72
C PHE A 270 -5.73 4.60 7.89
N VAL A 271 -6.75 3.93 8.41
CA VAL A 271 -7.53 4.32 9.57
C VAL A 271 -7.04 3.48 10.73
N SER A 272 -6.26 4.07 11.63
CA SER A 272 -5.54 3.31 12.65
C SER A 272 -5.51 4.00 14.00
N HIS A 273 -5.60 3.15 15.03
CA HIS A 273 -5.33 3.48 16.43
C HIS A 273 -4.07 2.75 16.87
N ARG A 274 -3.41 3.27 17.91
CA ARG A 274 -2.19 2.69 18.49
C ARG A 274 -1.11 2.50 17.42
N PHE A 275 -0.99 3.49 16.54
CA PHE A 275 0.11 3.66 15.61
C PHE A 275 0.93 4.84 16.12
N SER A 276 1.86 4.56 17.02
CA SER A 276 2.40 5.58 17.93
C SER A 276 3.92 5.69 17.84
N ARG A 277 4.45 6.88 18.14
CA ARG A 277 5.89 7.19 18.18
C ARG A 277 6.62 6.40 19.27
N TYR A 278 5.97 6.25 20.42
CA TYR A 278 6.35 5.40 21.54
C TYR A 278 5.21 4.41 21.79
N ALA A 279 5.40 3.14 21.47
CA ALA A 279 4.35 2.14 21.62
C ALA A 279 4.07 1.85 23.11
N GLY A 280 2.79 1.80 23.49
CA GLY A 280 2.40 1.49 24.87
C GLY A 280 2.62 2.62 25.87
N LEU A 281 2.91 3.84 25.41
CA LEU A 281 3.05 5.02 26.26
C LEU A 281 1.84 5.18 27.19
N GLU A 282 0.64 4.89 26.69
CA GLU A 282 -0.62 4.96 27.41
C GLU A 282 -0.66 4.12 28.70
N PHE A 283 0.15 3.05 28.80
CA PHE A 283 0.26 2.21 29.99
C PHE A 283 1.26 2.73 31.02
N PHE A 284 2.14 3.65 30.65
CA PHE A 284 3.15 4.21 31.55
C PHE A 284 2.74 5.52 32.18
N LEU A 285 1.81 6.24 31.56
CA LEU A 285 1.32 7.49 32.11
C LEU A 285 0.75 7.20 33.52
N LYS A 286 1.15 7.95 34.56
CA LYS A 286 0.64 7.77 35.95
C LYS A 286 -0.35 8.81 36.49
N SER A 287 -0.26 10.08 36.08
CA SER A 287 -1.23 11.11 36.46
C SER A 287 -1.60 12.05 35.31
N ARG A 288 -2.69 12.83 35.44
CA ARG A 288 -3.19 13.78 34.41
C ARG A 288 -2.19 14.87 34.04
N SER A 289 -1.19 15.13 34.87
CA SER A 289 -0.28 16.27 34.77
C SER A 289 1.21 15.90 34.75
N ASP A 290 1.56 14.63 34.94
CA ASP A 290 2.95 14.20 34.99
C ASP A 290 3.52 13.91 33.59
N VAL A 291 4.23 14.90 33.05
CA VAL A 291 4.92 14.83 31.75
C VAL A 291 6.28 14.11 31.88
N SER A 292 6.72 13.75 33.09
CA SER A 292 8.03 13.14 33.33
C SER A 292 8.14 11.73 32.74
N ASP A 293 7.02 11.04 32.54
CA ASP A 293 6.96 9.72 31.89
C ASP A 293 7.41 9.77 30.39
N LEU A 294 7.31 10.91 29.71
CA LEU A 294 7.90 11.11 28.36
C LEU A 294 9.44 11.15 28.39
N GLY A 295 10.02 11.51 29.53
CA GLY A 295 11.47 11.51 29.78
C GLY A 295 12.01 10.17 30.30
N ASP A 296 11.12 9.23 30.66
CA ASP A 296 11.49 7.95 31.26
C ASP A 296 12.33 7.09 30.29
N PRO A 297 13.52 6.62 30.68
CA PRO A 297 14.32 5.69 29.87
C PRO A 297 13.54 4.45 29.41
N ARG A 298 12.51 4.02 30.14
CA ARG A 298 11.67 2.86 29.84
C ARG A 298 10.69 3.10 28.70
N THR A 299 10.26 4.33 28.43
CA THR A 299 9.42 4.62 27.25
C THR A 299 10.27 4.68 25.98
N ARG A 300 11.54 5.08 26.10
CA ARG A 300 12.49 5.09 24.98
C ARG A 300 12.82 3.71 24.41
N GLN A 301 12.70 2.63 25.19
CA GLN A 301 12.92 1.27 24.67
C GLN A 301 11.80 0.83 23.70
N PHE A 302 10.64 1.47 23.77
CA PHE A 302 9.50 1.25 22.87
C PHE A 302 9.37 2.34 21.80
N ASP A 303 10.47 3.06 21.54
CA ASP A 303 10.61 3.98 20.42
C ASP A 303 10.43 3.22 19.09
N THR A 304 9.43 3.62 18.30
CA THR A 304 9.07 2.97 17.04
C THR A 304 9.60 3.70 15.81
N LYS A 305 10.40 4.76 15.97
CA LYS A 305 10.84 5.64 14.86
C LYS A 305 11.45 4.86 13.71
N ARG A 306 12.26 3.85 14.01
CA ARG A 306 12.85 2.97 13.01
C ARG A 306 11.78 2.28 12.15
N TYR A 307 10.70 1.81 12.74
CA TYR A 307 9.59 1.19 12.01
C TYR A 307 8.84 2.21 11.15
N LEU A 308 8.64 3.43 11.65
CA LEU A 308 8.03 4.53 10.89
C LEU A 308 8.90 4.90 9.67
N GLU A 309 10.22 4.97 9.85
CA GLU A 309 11.19 5.21 8.79
C GLU A 309 11.20 4.07 7.76
N ASP A 310 11.10 2.81 8.21
CA ASP A 310 11.06 1.65 7.32
C ASP A 310 9.77 1.62 6.48
N VAL A 311 8.61 1.92 7.07
CA VAL A 311 7.33 2.07 6.33
C VAL A 311 7.43 3.20 5.32
N THR A 312 7.92 4.37 5.74
CA THR A 312 8.09 5.53 4.86
C THR A 312 9.02 5.22 3.69
N ARG A 313 10.16 4.57 3.96
CA ARG A 313 11.12 4.19 2.92
C ARG A 313 10.49 3.21 1.93
N SER A 314 9.75 2.23 2.44
CA SER A 314 9.06 1.24 1.60
C SER A 314 7.98 1.91 0.74
N ALA A 315 7.13 2.76 1.32
CA ALA A 315 6.12 3.53 0.59
C ALA A 315 6.75 4.40 -0.50
N ASN A 316 7.80 5.17 -0.17
CA ASN A 316 8.52 5.99 -1.14
C ASN A 316 9.15 5.13 -2.24
N ALA A 317 9.87 4.05 -1.92
CA ALA A 317 10.45 3.15 -2.92
C ALA A 317 9.40 2.57 -3.89
N ASN A 318 8.17 2.37 -3.41
CA ASN A 318 7.05 1.84 -4.19
C ASN A 318 6.15 2.89 -4.86
N GLY A 319 6.44 4.18 -4.65
CA GLY A 319 5.61 5.28 -5.17
C GLY A 319 4.21 5.32 -4.55
N VAL A 320 4.08 4.96 -3.27
CA VAL A 320 2.81 4.95 -2.54
C VAL A 320 2.73 6.17 -1.64
N THR A 321 1.65 6.96 -1.77
CA THR A 321 1.33 8.05 -0.85
C THR A 321 0.44 7.53 0.28
N LEU A 322 0.84 7.79 1.53
CA LEU A 322 0.09 7.40 2.71
C LEU A 322 -0.77 8.56 3.22
N TYR A 323 -2.05 8.30 3.44
CA TYR A 323 -2.97 9.21 4.13
C TYR A 323 -3.44 8.55 5.41
N ALA A 324 -3.38 9.28 6.52
CA ALA A 324 -3.62 8.73 7.84
C ALA A 324 -4.87 9.32 8.48
N VAL A 325 -5.71 8.47 9.06
CA VAL A 325 -6.87 8.89 9.83
C VAL A 325 -6.78 8.25 11.20
N LEU A 326 -6.75 9.09 12.24
CA LEU A 326 -7.01 8.66 13.61
C LEU A 326 -8.51 8.81 13.87
N PRO A 327 -9.29 7.71 13.93
CA PRO A 327 -10.75 7.81 13.86
C PRO A 327 -11.39 8.38 15.14
N SER A 328 -10.72 8.28 16.28
CA SER A 328 -11.16 8.90 17.55
C SER A 328 -10.26 10.07 17.92
N GLY A 329 -10.84 11.24 18.16
CA GLY A 329 -10.17 12.37 18.80
C GLY A 329 -10.38 12.37 20.32
N LEU A 330 -10.08 13.49 20.96
CA LEU A 330 -10.32 13.74 22.40
C LEU A 330 -11.81 13.80 22.81
N GLU A 331 -12.75 13.32 22.00
CA GLU A 331 -14.18 13.52 22.23
C GLU A 331 -14.78 12.34 23.02
N SER A 332 -15.07 12.57 24.30
CA SER A 332 -15.64 11.55 25.19
C SER A 332 -17.05 11.11 24.77
N PRO A 333 -17.36 9.79 24.75
CA PRO A 333 -18.70 9.36 25.08
C PRO A 333 -18.99 9.85 26.50
N GLN A 334 -20.04 10.64 26.70
CA GLN A 334 -20.53 10.96 28.04
C GLN A 334 -20.81 9.64 28.76
N PRO A 335 -20.33 9.42 29.99
CA PRO A 335 -20.68 8.23 30.75
C PRO A 335 -22.20 8.13 30.83
N SER A 336 -22.72 6.93 30.58
CA SER A 336 -24.13 6.64 30.79
C SER A 336 -24.46 6.79 32.27
N ALA A 337 -25.72 7.13 32.60
CA ALA A 337 -26.15 7.29 33.99
C ALA A 337 -25.93 6.03 34.88
N ALA A 338 -25.73 4.85 34.26
CA ALA A 338 -25.35 3.62 34.95
C ALA A 338 -23.86 3.55 35.32
N GLU A 339 -22.98 4.18 34.53
CA GLU A 339 -21.53 4.28 34.79
C GLU A 339 -21.22 5.33 35.86
N THR A 340 -22.06 6.36 36.00
CA THR A 340 -21.93 7.41 37.03
C THR A 340 -22.16 6.87 38.46
N LEU A 341 -22.92 5.79 38.63
CA LEU A 341 -23.27 5.24 39.95
C LEU A 341 -22.11 4.53 40.67
N GLY A 342 -20.99 4.26 39.97
CA GLY A 342 -19.79 3.62 40.54
C GLY A 342 -18.61 4.56 40.78
N ILE A 343 -18.72 5.85 40.45
CA ILE A 343 -17.63 6.83 40.51
C ILE A 343 -17.89 7.79 41.68
N ALA A 344 -16.91 7.94 42.57
CA ALA A 344 -17.01 8.86 43.70
C ALA A 344 -17.24 10.30 43.21
N PRO A 345 -18.22 11.03 43.78
CA PRO A 345 -18.67 12.34 43.27
C PRO A 345 -17.65 13.48 43.39
N GLU A 346 -16.52 13.26 44.05
CA GLU A 346 -15.44 14.26 44.18
C GLU A 346 -14.41 14.18 43.03
N ALA A 347 -14.52 13.17 42.14
CA ALA A 347 -13.68 13.02 40.96
C ALA A 347 -14.21 13.74 39.70
N GLU A 348 -15.26 14.57 39.84
CA GLU A 348 -15.85 15.34 38.73
C GLU A 348 -15.54 16.84 38.84
N SER A 349 -14.54 17.29 38.07
CA SER A 349 -14.56 18.61 37.42
C SER A 349 -13.34 18.77 36.50
N GLY A 350 -13.46 18.41 35.23
CA GLY A 350 -12.52 18.83 34.18
C GLY A 350 -12.60 17.98 32.91
N ALA A 351 -12.87 18.64 31.78
CA ALA A 351 -12.80 18.06 30.44
C ALA A 351 -11.34 17.66 30.13
N LEU A 352 -11.08 16.35 30.07
CA LEU A 352 -9.84 15.70 29.60
C LEU A 352 -8.56 16.07 30.37
N GLY A 353 -7.81 15.07 30.83
CA GLY A 353 -6.51 15.30 31.45
C GLY A 353 -5.41 15.45 30.39
N GLY A 354 -4.23 15.92 30.80
CA GLY A 354 -3.05 15.96 29.93
C GLY A 354 -2.59 14.57 29.45
N ARG A 355 -3.02 13.47 30.07
CA ARG A 355 -2.66 12.09 29.65
C ARG A 355 -3.27 11.70 28.31
N GLU A 356 -4.57 11.90 28.17
CA GLU A 356 -5.27 11.56 26.93
C GLU A 356 -4.73 12.39 25.78
N GLU A 357 -4.39 13.66 26.06
CA GLU A 357 -3.72 14.55 25.11
C GLU A 357 -2.31 14.05 24.75
N LEU A 358 -1.50 13.59 25.72
CA LEU A 358 -0.18 13.01 25.46
C LEU A 358 -0.24 11.73 24.62
N ALA A 359 -1.17 10.83 24.91
CA ALA A 359 -1.38 9.62 24.13
C ALA A 359 -1.85 9.94 22.69
N LEU A 360 -2.77 10.90 22.54
CA LEU A 360 -3.23 11.38 21.25
C LEU A 360 -2.08 11.98 20.44
N ASN A 361 -1.29 12.86 21.05
CA ASN A 361 -0.14 13.51 20.40
C ASN A 361 0.91 12.48 19.96
N ASN A 362 1.16 11.45 20.77
CA ASN A 362 2.08 10.36 20.47
C ASN A 362 1.65 9.52 19.24
N GLU A 363 0.34 9.29 19.06
CA GLU A 363 -0.21 8.66 17.85
C GLU A 363 -0.17 9.60 16.64
N MET A 364 -0.62 10.84 16.84
CA MET A 364 -0.65 11.84 15.77
C MET A 364 0.74 12.17 15.23
N GLU A 365 1.78 12.20 16.07
CA GLU A 365 3.16 12.37 15.63
C GLU A 365 3.57 11.25 14.66
N ALA A 366 3.26 9.99 14.97
CA ALA A 366 3.62 8.87 14.11
C ALA A 366 2.81 8.81 12.82
N LEU A 367 1.51 9.08 12.88
CA LEU A 367 0.63 9.16 11.71
C LEU A 367 1.04 10.30 10.77
N ALA A 368 1.29 11.49 11.31
CA ALA A 368 1.77 12.64 10.55
C ALA A 368 3.15 12.35 9.94
N PHE A 369 4.07 11.73 10.69
CA PHE A 369 5.41 11.40 10.22
C PHE A 369 5.39 10.56 8.93
N VAL A 370 4.59 9.49 8.88
CA VAL A 370 4.52 8.61 7.70
C VAL A 370 3.74 9.25 6.55
N ALA A 371 2.68 9.99 6.85
CA ALA A 371 1.87 10.67 5.83
C ALA A 371 2.67 11.79 5.15
N GLU A 372 3.25 12.71 5.92
CA GLU A 372 3.98 13.86 5.37
C GLU A 372 5.21 13.44 4.57
N LYS A 373 5.98 12.46 5.05
CA LYS A 373 7.19 12.01 4.34
C LYS A 373 6.90 11.28 3.02
N THR A 374 5.66 10.84 2.82
CA THR A 374 5.18 10.21 1.58
C THR A 374 4.34 11.16 0.71
N GLY A 375 4.20 12.43 1.13
CA GLY A 375 3.48 13.48 0.41
C GLY A 375 1.98 13.59 0.75
N GLY A 376 1.47 12.76 1.66
CA GLY A 376 0.09 12.77 2.11
C GLY A 376 -0.15 13.70 3.30
N VAL A 377 -1.28 13.47 3.98
CA VAL A 377 -1.70 14.21 5.19
C VAL A 377 -2.30 13.27 6.23
N ALA A 378 -2.28 13.69 7.48
CA ALA A 378 -2.96 13.02 8.59
C ALA A 378 -4.11 13.88 9.13
N THR A 379 -5.15 13.24 9.66
CA THR A 379 -6.26 13.92 10.36
C THR A 379 -6.68 13.14 11.61
N VAL A 380 -7.38 13.82 12.53
CA VAL A 380 -7.87 13.24 13.79
C VAL A 380 -9.34 13.50 14.01
N GLY A 381 -10.06 12.48 14.47
CA GLY A 381 -11.47 12.54 14.84
C GLY A 381 -12.42 12.49 13.64
N ALA A 382 -13.57 11.84 13.83
CA ALA A 382 -14.60 11.65 12.81
C ALA A 382 -15.06 12.97 12.16
N GLY A 383 -15.22 14.04 12.95
CA GLY A 383 -15.67 15.34 12.45
C GLY A 383 -14.71 16.05 11.48
N SER A 384 -13.43 15.68 11.46
CA SER A 384 -12.45 16.23 10.50
C SER A 384 -12.34 15.40 9.21
N VAL A 385 -12.89 14.18 9.20
CA VAL A 385 -12.81 13.25 8.08
C VAL A 385 -13.43 13.82 6.80
N PRO A 386 -14.58 14.52 6.80
CA PRO A 386 -15.12 15.11 5.57
C PRO A 386 -14.13 16.04 4.86
N ALA A 387 -13.53 16.99 5.60
CA ALA A 387 -12.55 17.93 5.05
C ALA A 387 -11.25 17.24 4.63
N PHE A 388 -10.84 16.20 5.35
CA PHE A 388 -9.72 15.36 4.96
C PHE A 388 -9.99 14.63 3.65
N ILE A 389 -11.16 14.00 3.49
CA ILE A 389 -11.55 13.32 2.26
C ILE A 389 -11.60 14.28 1.07
N GLU A 390 -12.17 15.47 1.23
CA GLU A 390 -12.16 16.49 0.18
C GLU A 390 -10.74 16.84 -0.25
N ARG A 391 -9.82 16.98 0.71
CA ARG A 391 -8.40 17.23 0.44
C ARG A 391 -7.76 16.04 -0.29
N VAL A 392 -8.00 14.81 0.15
CA VAL A 392 -7.44 13.61 -0.51
C VAL A 392 -7.97 13.52 -1.94
N SER A 393 -9.27 13.67 -2.18
CA SER A 393 -9.82 13.67 -3.55
C SER A 393 -9.20 14.77 -4.41
N ALA A 394 -9.07 15.99 -3.89
CA ALA A 394 -8.42 17.09 -4.60
C ALA A 394 -6.95 16.81 -4.93
N ASP A 395 -6.20 16.19 -4.00
CA ASP A 395 -4.81 15.77 -4.25
C ASP A 395 -4.72 14.73 -5.35
N LEU A 396 -5.67 13.80 -5.39
CA LEU A 396 -5.72 12.75 -6.38
C LEU A 396 -6.08 13.30 -7.76
N ASP A 397 -6.99 14.28 -7.82
CA ASP A 397 -7.43 14.91 -9.06
C ASP A 397 -6.44 15.97 -9.57
N SER A 398 -5.72 16.67 -8.70
CA SER A 398 -4.85 17.78 -9.10
C SER A 398 -3.43 17.61 -8.59
N SER A 399 -2.50 17.33 -9.49
CA SER A 399 -1.07 17.25 -9.18
C SER A 399 -0.20 17.60 -10.38
N TYR A 400 1.07 17.91 -10.13
CA TYR A 400 2.08 18.07 -11.16
C TYR A 400 3.01 16.86 -11.17
N SER A 401 3.26 16.28 -12.34
CA SER A 401 4.27 15.23 -12.49
C SER A 401 5.57 15.87 -13.00
N LEU A 402 6.63 15.78 -12.20
CA LEU A 402 7.96 16.29 -12.52
C LEU A 402 8.91 15.11 -12.74
N GLY A 403 9.34 14.91 -13.98
CA GLY A 403 10.32 13.88 -14.36
C GLY A 403 11.72 14.44 -14.54
N TYR A 404 12.73 13.74 -14.04
CA TYR A 404 14.14 14.04 -14.29
C TYR A 404 15.00 12.75 -14.29
N PRO A 405 16.14 12.74 -14.99
CA PRO A 405 17.03 11.58 -15.00
C PRO A 405 17.56 11.26 -13.59
N ALA A 406 17.51 9.99 -13.20
CA ALA A 406 18.10 9.52 -11.95
C ALA A 406 19.62 9.81 -11.97
N PRO A 407 20.16 10.60 -11.01
CA PRO A 407 21.59 10.74 -10.88
C PRO A 407 22.24 9.40 -10.57
N ALA A 408 23.47 9.18 -11.04
CA ALA A 408 24.19 7.94 -10.78
C ALA A 408 24.32 7.68 -9.26
N GLY A 409 23.59 6.70 -8.74
CA GLY A 409 23.45 6.48 -7.30
C GLY A 409 22.88 5.11 -6.97
N GLY A 410 23.63 4.05 -7.30
CA GLY A 410 23.21 2.65 -7.25
C GLY A 410 22.32 2.24 -6.08
N GLY A 411 21.01 2.31 -6.27
CA GLY A 411 19.98 1.75 -5.39
C GLY A 411 19.79 2.44 -4.03
N ARG A 412 20.52 3.52 -3.74
CA ARG A 412 20.43 4.17 -2.42
C ARG A 412 19.20 5.08 -2.36
N ALA A 413 18.56 5.13 -1.19
CA ALA A 413 17.56 6.15 -0.93
C ALA A 413 18.19 7.55 -1.00
N ALA A 414 17.69 8.38 -1.91
CA ALA A 414 18.08 9.76 -2.10
C ALA A 414 17.00 10.69 -1.55
N SER A 415 17.43 11.76 -0.87
CA SER A 415 16.54 12.80 -0.39
C SER A 415 16.07 13.67 -1.55
N VAL A 416 14.79 14.03 -1.54
CA VAL A 416 14.23 14.93 -2.55
C VAL A 416 13.46 16.05 -1.88
N SER A 417 13.65 17.26 -2.40
CA SER A 417 12.88 18.43 -2.00
C SER A 417 12.47 19.22 -3.22
N VAL A 418 11.25 19.75 -3.18
CA VAL A 418 10.71 20.64 -4.20
C VAL A 418 10.32 21.94 -3.52
N ARG A 419 10.70 23.06 -4.11
CA ARG A 419 10.29 24.40 -3.67
C ARG A 419 9.66 25.12 -4.84
N LEU A 420 8.75 26.04 -4.54
CA LEU A 420 8.20 26.97 -5.51
C LEU A 420 8.88 28.32 -5.40
N ARG A 421 8.98 29.02 -6.53
CA ARG A 421 9.39 30.43 -6.55
C ARG A 421 8.43 31.31 -5.77
N ASN A 422 7.12 31.06 -5.89
CA ASN A 422 6.12 31.69 -5.04
C ASN A 422 6.07 30.99 -3.68
N ARG A 423 6.51 31.70 -2.63
CA ARG A 423 6.58 31.19 -1.25
C ARG A 423 5.25 31.19 -0.50
N GLU A 424 4.20 31.79 -1.06
CA GLU A 424 2.85 31.76 -0.48
C GLU A 424 2.13 30.43 -0.73
N LEU A 425 2.61 29.66 -1.72
CA LEU A 425 2.06 28.37 -2.07
C LEU A 425 2.68 27.24 -1.24
N LYS A 426 1.85 26.26 -0.90
CA LYS A 426 2.27 25.06 -0.17
C LYS A 426 2.54 23.94 -1.16
N VAL A 427 3.67 23.26 -0.97
CA VAL A 427 4.10 22.12 -1.80
C VAL A 427 4.13 20.87 -0.94
N ARG A 428 3.52 19.79 -1.42
CA ARG A 428 3.68 18.45 -0.86
C ARG A 428 4.24 17.50 -1.91
N VAL A 429 5.26 16.77 -1.51
CA VAL A 429 5.96 15.78 -2.33
C VAL A 429 6.58 14.74 -1.40
N ARG A 430 6.74 13.51 -1.90
CA ARG A 430 7.54 12.47 -1.26
C ARG A 430 8.96 12.96 -0.95
N GLY A 431 9.41 12.76 0.29
CA GLY A 431 10.70 13.28 0.77
C GLY A 431 11.92 12.45 0.36
N SER A 432 11.71 11.26 -0.23
CA SER A 432 12.79 10.44 -0.76
C SER A 432 12.39 9.62 -2.00
N LEU A 433 13.41 9.29 -2.79
CA LEU A 433 13.34 8.39 -3.93
C LEU A 433 14.29 7.21 -3.69
N VAL A 434 13.94 6.05 -4.24
CA VAL A 434 14.82 4.89 -4.28
C VAL A 434 14.82 4.42 -5.72
N GLU A 435 16.01 4.34 -6.32
CA GLU A 435 16.18 3.65 -7.59
C GLU A 435 16.11 2.15 -7.33
N LYS A 436 15.12 1.45 -7.90
CA LYS A 436 15.05 0.00 -7.75
C LYS A 436 15.80 -0.67 -8.86
N THR A 437 16.56 -1.69 -8.50
CA THR A 437 17.11 -2.63 -9.48
C THR A 437 15.98 -3.37 -10.20
N LEU A 438 16.25 -3.85 -11.42
CA LEU A 438 15.30 -4.67 -12.18
C LEU A 438 14.84 -5.90 -11.36
N GLU A 439 15.74 -6.50 -10.58
CA GLU A 439 15.39 -7.61 -9.69
C GLU A 439 14.36 -7.20 -8.62
N GLU A 440 14.55 -6.06 -7.96
CA GLU A 440 13.60 -5.57 -6.95
C GLU A 440 12.25 -5.25 -7.59
N GLN A 441 12.24 -4.63 -8.77
CA GLN A 441 11.02 -4.40 -9.53
C GLN A 441 10.32 -5.71 -9.89
N MET A 442 11.06 -6.75 -10.27
CA MET A 442 10.49 -8.07 -10.53
C MET A 442 9.88 -8.69 -9.27
N LYS A 443 10.53 -8.56 -8.10
CA LYS A 443 9.96 -9.03 -6.83
C LYS A 443 8.62 -8.35 -6.53
N ASP A 444 8.53 -7.05 -6.74
CA ASP A 444 7.29 -6.31 -6.54
C ASP A 444 6.20 -6.74 -7.53
N ARG A 445 6.55 -6.98 -8.80
CA ARG A 445 5.62 -7.48 -9.82
C ARG A 445 5.08 -8.86 -9.47
N VAL A 446 5.90 -9.77 -8.93
CA VAL A 446 5.45 -11.09 -8.45
C VAL A 446 4.43 -10.93 -7.32
N LEU A 447 4.71 -10.05 -6.34
CA LEU A 447 3.78 -9.78 -5.25
C LEU A 447 2.47 -9.14 -5.75
N ALA A 448 2.56 -8.20 -6.69
CA ALA A 448 1.39 -7.56 -7.29
C ALA A 448 0.52 -8.57 -8.06
N HIS A 449 1.15 -9.50 -8.78
CA HIS A 449 0.48 -10.51 -9.60
C HIS A 449 -0.34 -11.51 -8.78
N LEU A 450 -0.05 -11.68 -7.48
CA LEU A 450 -0.93 -12.39 -6.55
C LEU A 450 -2.31 -11.73 -6.43
N PHE A 451 -2.46 -10.44 -6.71
CA PHE A 451 -3.73 -9.72 -6.54
C PHE A 451 -4.35 -9.31 -7.87
N LYS A 452 -3.51 -8.86 -8.81
CA LYS A 452 -3.96 -8.37 -10.10
C LYS A 452 -3.02 -8.85 -11.21
N PRO A 453 -3.53 -9.45 -12.29
CA PRO A 453 -2.71 -9.80 -13.43
C PRO A 453 -1.92 -8.60 -13.96
N ASP A 454 -0.65 -8.86 -14.25
CA ASP A 454 0.29 -7.87 -14.76
C ASP A 454 0.07 -7.68 -16.26
N GLY A 455 -0.43 -6.50 -16.67
CA GLY A 455 -0.65 -6.16 -18.07
C GLY A 455 0.63 -5.97 -18.89
N GLN A 456 1.79 -5.87 -18.23
CA GLN A 456 3.12 -5.80 -18.85
C GLN A 456 3.77 -7.18 -18.99
N ALA A 457 3.11 -8.26 -18.56
CA ALA A 457 3.60 -9.61 -18.84
C ALA A 457 3.65 -9.84 -20.36
N ARG A 458 4.76 -10.39 -20.84
CA ARG A 458 5.01 -10.70 -22.26
C ARG A 458 5.34 -12.16 -22.50
N ILE A 459 5.85 -12.87 -21.50
CA ILE A 459 6.15 -14.31 -21.60
C ILE A 459 4.90 -15.09 -21.17
N PRO A 460 4.27 -15.88 -22.06
CA PRO A 460 3.02 -16.58 -21.77
C PRO A 460 3.29 -17.90 -21.04
N ILE A 461 3.74 -17.82 -19.79
CA ILE A 461 3.95 -19.01 -18.96
C ILE A 461 2.62 -19.56 -18.42
N TRP A 462 2.59 -20.85 -18.11
CA TRP A 462 1.54 -21.45 -17.29
C TRP A 462 2.17 -22.34 -16.23
N ALA A 463 1.43 -22.59 -15.16
CA ALA A 463 1.91 -23.42 -14.06
C ALA A 463 0.79 -24.31 -13.52
N THR A 464 1.19 -25.47 -13.00
CA THR A 464 0.32 -26.37 -12.25
C THR A 464 0.90 -26.58 -10.85
N SER A 465 0.06 -26.98 -9.90
CA SER A 465 0.53 -27.24 -8.54
C SER A 465 -0.21 -28.36 -7.85
N THR A 466 0.51 -29.13 -7.04
CA THR A 466 -0.03 -30.15 -6.15
C THR A 466 0.46 -29.90 -4.73
N ALA A 467 -0.42 -30.10 -3.74
CA ALA A 467 -0.07 -30.01 -2.32
C ALA A 467 0.02 -31.41 -1.70
N ALA A 468 1.03 -31.60 -0.85
CA ALA A 468 1.18 -32.79 -0.02
C ALA A 468 1.55 -32.40 1.42
N PRO A 469 1.18 -33.21 2.44
CA PRO A 469 1.64 -32.98 3.80
C PRO A 469 3.17 -32.94 3.89
N GLY A 470 3.69 -31.93 4.57
CA GLY A 470 5.09 -31.72 4.86
C GLY A 470 5.44 -31.98 6.34
N PRO A 471 6.71 -31.81 6.72
CA PRO A 471 7.16 -31.97 8.10
C PRO A 471 6.62 -30.84 9.00
N LYS A 472 6.45 -31.14 10.30
CA LYS A 472 6.04 -30.17 11.34
C LYS A 472 4.69 -29.49 11.07
N GLY A 473 3.75 -30.20 10.44
CA GLY A 473 2.40 -29.68 10.19
C GLY A 473 2.30 -28.63 9.07
N LYS A 474 3.38 -28.45 8.29
CA LYS A 474 3.35 -27.65 7.06
C LYS A 474 2.89 -28.47 5.86
N TYR A 475 2.64 -27.81 4.74
CA TYR A 475 2.40 -28.42 3.44
C TYR A 475 3.58 -28.16 2.50
N ARG A 476 3.93 -29.17 1.69
CA ARG A 476 4.82 -28.99 0.55
C ARG A 476 3.97 -28.82 -0.69
N ILE A 477 4.17 -27.73 -1.40
CA ILE A 477 3.51 -27.46 -2.67
C ILE A 477 4.55 -27.63 -3.77
N ARG A 478 4.35 -28.61 -4.65
CA ARG A 478 5.14 -28.78 -5.87
C ARG A 478 4.50 -27.92 -6.96
N VAL A 479 5.31 -27.09 -7.61
CA VAL A 479 4.88 -26.22 -8.72
C VAL A 479 5.68 -26.61 -9.96
N GLU A 480 4.97 -26.92 -11.03
CA GLU A 480 5.53 -27.18 -12.36
C GLU A 480 5.22 -25.98 -13.25
N ILE A 481 6.26 -25.32 -13.76
CA ILE A 481 6.18 -24.12 -14.58
C ILE A 481 6.58 -24.48 -15.99
N HIS A 482 5.76 -24.09 -16.97
CA HIS A 482 6.04 -24.30 -18.38
C HIS A 482 6.34 -22.97 -19.05
N ILE A 483 7.51 -22.88 -19.69
CA ILE A 483 8.08 -21.65 -20.22
C ILE A 483 8.31 -21.82 -21.73
N PRO A 484 7.53 -21.18 -22.61
CA PRO A 484 7.74 -21.27 -24.05
C PRO A 484 9.15 -20.81 -24.45
N ILE A 485 9.93 -21.71 -25.06
CA ILE A 485 11.34 -21.44 -25.38
C ILE A 485 11.44 -20.31 -26.41
N ALA A 486 10.50 -20.23 -27.36
CA ALA A 486 10.42 -19.15 -28.34
C ALA A 486 10.17 -17.75 -27.74
N SER A 487 9.73 -17.66 -26.47
CA SER A 487 9.53 -16.39 -25.76
C SER A 487 10.78 -15.94 -24.97
N LEU A 488 11.87 -16.71 -25.01
CA LEU A 488 13.14 -16.37 -24.38
C LEU A 488 14.16 -15.91 -25.43
N VAL A 489 15.05 -15.00 -25.04
CA VAL A 489 16.21 -14.60 -25.83
C VAL A 489 17.21 -15.75 -25.87
N LEU A 490 17.46 -16.24 -27.08
CA LEU A 490 18.41 -17.31 -27.38
C LEU A 490 19.70 -16.71 -27.96
N LEU A 491 20.81 -16.94 -27.29
CA LEU A 491 22.14 -16.51 -27.70
C LEU A 491 22.93 -17.70 -28.27
N PRO A 492 23.70 -17.54 -29.35
CA PRO A 492 24.55 -18.60 -29.89
C PRO A 492 25.56 -19.13 -28.85
N THR A 493 25.74 -20.45 -28.81
CA THR A 493 26.76 -21.15 -28.02
C THR A 493 27.64 -22.01 -28.91
N ALA A 494 28.68 -22.63 -28.34
CA ALA A 494 29.55 -23.54 -29.09
C ALA A 494 28.82 -24.80 -29.62
N LYS A 495 27.70 -25.20 -28.99
CA LYS A 495 26.97 -26.44 -29.32
C LYS A 495 25.55 -26.18 -29.89
N GLY A 496 25.11 -24.93 -29.94
CA GLY A 496 23.78 -24.57 -30.41
C GLY A 496 23.39 -23.16 -29.97
N VAL A 497 22.33 -23.06 -29.17
CA VAL A 497 21.85 -21.81 -28.59
C VAL A 497 21.58 -21.99 -27.10
N GLY A 498 21.68 -20.93 -26.31
CA GLY A 498 21.43 -20.98 -24.89
C GLY A 498 20.87 -19.66 -24.38
N GLY A 499 20.33 -19.71 -23.16
CA GLY A 499 19.74 -18.56 -22.51
C GLY A 499 19.82 -18.68 -21.00
N THR A 500 19.32 -17.67 -20.31
CA THR A 500 19.22 -17.69 -18.85
C THR A 500 17.95 -16.97 -18.45
N PHE A 501 17.13 -17.63 -17.64
CA PHE A 501 15.96 -17.03 -17.03
C PHE A 501 16.05 -17.16 -15.51
N SER A 502 15.40 -16.24 -14.80
CA SER A 502 15.22 -16.31 -13.35
C SER A 502 13.77 -16.66 -13.02
N VAL A 503 13.60 -17.60 -12.10
CA VAL A 503 12.30 -17.92 -11.50
C VAL A 503 12.20 -17.23 -10.15
N PHE A 504 11.14 -16.46 -9.98
CA PHE A 504 10.75 -15.83 -8.74
C PHE A 504 9.52 -16.50 -8.18
N VAL A 505 9.47 -16.70 -6.86
CA VAL A 505 8.33 -17.33 -6.20
C VAL A 505 7.95 -16.59 -4.94
N ALA A 506 6.65 -16.33 -4.79
CA ALA A 506 6.04 -15.83 -3.56
C ALA A 506 4.73 -16.57 -3.31
N SER A 507 4.38 -16.77 -2.04
CA SER A 507 3.08 -17.30 -1.64
C SER A 507 2.37 -16.38 -0.67
N VAL A 508 1.04 -16.44 -0.68
CA VAL A 508 0.18 -15.81 0.32
C VAL A 508 -0.75 -16.85 0.92
N ALA A 509 -0.72 -16.97 2.24
CA ALA A 509 -1.63 -17.83 2.99
C ALA A 509 -3.06 -17.28 2.95
N PRO A 510 -4.10 -18.10 3.20
CA PRO A 510 -5.48 -17.62 3.31
C PRO A 510 -5.65 -16.50 4.35
N GLU A 511 -4.83 -16.51 5.40
CA GLU A 511 -4.80 -15.51 6.46
C GLU A 511 -4.17 -14.18 6.03
N GLY A 512 -3.59 -14.07 4.83
CA GLY A 512 -3.00 -12.86 4.28
C GLY A 512 -1.49 -12.70 4.50
N ASP A 513 -0.84 -13.69 5.14
CA ASP A 513 0.60 -13.66 5.38
C ASP A 513 1.39 -13.99 4.11
N PHE A 514 2.38 -13.13 3.80
CA PHE A 514 3.23 -13.26 2.61
C PHE A 514 4.53 -14.01 2.93
N SER A 515 4.99 -14.86 2.01
CA SER A 515 6.37 -15.31 2.00
C SER A 515 7.31 -14.22 1.49
N GLU A 516 8.59 -14.31 1.85
CA GLU A 516 9.61 -13.58 1.10
C GLU A 516 9.63 -14.05 -0.36
N VAL A 517 9.97 -13.14 -1.28
CA VAL A 517 10.15 -13.49 -2.69
C VAL A 517 11.53 -14.11 -2.87
N THR A 518 11.54 -15.37 -3.28
CA THR A 518 12.78 -16.09 -3.60
C THR A 518 13.10 -15.98 -5.08
N ARG A 519 14.39 -15.97 -5.45
CA ARG A 519 14.88 -15.95 -6.84
C ARG A 519 15.81 -17.13 -7.08
N LYS A 520 15.66 -17.82 -8.21
CA LYS A 520 16.62 -18.83 -8.69
C LYS A 520 16.87 -18.65 -10.18
N SER A 521 18.12 -18.40 -10.54
CA SER A 521 18.55 -18.30 -11.95
C SER A 521 18.78 -19.70 -12.52
N GLN A 522 18.36 -19.90 -13.77
CA GLN A 522 18.42 -21.16 -14.50
C GLN A 522 18.99 -20.92 -15.90
N PRO A 523 20.26 -21.29 -16.16
CA PRO A 523 20.79 -21.35 -17.51
C PRO A 523 20.24 -22.59 -18.24
N PHE A 524 20.13 -22.50 -19.56
CA PHE A 524 19.80 -23.65 -20.42
C PHE A 524 20.57 -23.56 -21.75
N GLU A 525 20.78 -24.72 -22.37
CA GLU A 525 21.41 -24.85 -23.69
C GLU A 525 20.63 -25.87 -24.52
N VAL A 526 20.33 -25.53 -25.76
CA VAL A 526 19.66 -26.36 -26.75
C VAL A 526 20.67 -26.68 -27.86
N PRO A 527 20.94 -27.97 -28.13
CA PRO A 527 21.82 -28.37 -29.23
C PRO A 527 21.32 -27.84 -30.58
N GLY A 528 22.23 -27.44 -31.47
CA GLY A 528 21.88 -26.81 -32.75
C GLY A 528 20.88 -27.59 -33.61
N GLN A 529 20.96 -28.92 -33.58
CA GLN A 529 20.05 -29.83 -34.29
C GLN A 529 18.61 -29.83 -33.75
N ASP A 530 18.42 -29.45 -32.48
CA ASP A 530 17.13 -29.52 -31.76
C ASP A 530 16.43 -28.16 -31.64
N VAL A 531 17.05 -27.08 -32.15
CA VAL A 531 16.59 -25.69 -31.94
C VAL A 531 15.17 -25.46 -32.45
N GLU A 532 14.86 -25.89 -33.67
CA GLU A 532 13.52 -25.67 -34.25
C GLU A 532 12.44 -26.47 -33.52
N THR A 533 12.75 -27.70 -33.11
CA THR A 533 11.87 -28.52 -32.25
C THR A 533 11.67 -27.86 -30.88
N ALA A 534 12.73 -27.35 -30.26
CA ALA A 534 12.67 -26.71 -28.96
C ALA A 534 11.85 -25.41 -28.98
N LYS A 535 11.98 -24.59 -30.02
CA LYS A 535 11.17 -23.36 -30.18
C LYS A 535 9.67 -23.63 -30.25
N ALA A 536 9.26 -24.78 -30.80
CA ALA A 536 7.86 -25.19 -30.82
C ALA A 536 7.35 -25.71 -29.46
N GLY A 537 8.25 -25.97 -28.51
CA GLY A 537 7.95 -26.51 -27.18
C GLY A 537 8.11 -25.49 -26.05
N HIS A 538 8.23 -26.03 -24.84
CA HIS A 538 8.45 -25.27 -23.61
C HIS A 538 9.52 -25.95 -22.76
N TYR A 539 10.16 -25.15 -21.91
CA TYR A 539 11.00 -25.61 -20.82
C TYR A 539 10.13 -25.88 -19.60
N THR A 540 10.24 -27.06 -19.00
CA THR A 540 9.55 -27.39 -17.75
C THR A 540 10.49 -27.17 -16.56
N TYR A 541 10.08 -26.32 -15.63
CA TYR A 541 10.82 -26.01 -14.41
C TYR A 541 10.01 -26.41 -13.18
N GLU A 542 10.56 -27.29 -12.36
CA GLU A 542 9.93 -27.75 -11.12
C GLU A 542 10.57 -27.12 -9.89
N LEU A 543 9.73 -26.75 -8.93
CA LEU A 543 10.16 -26.30 -7.61
C LEU A 543 9.21 -26.77 -6.52
N GLU A 544 9.70 -26.82 -5.29
CA GLU A 544 8.92 -27.12 -4.10
C GLU A 544 8.98 -25.93 -3.13
N ILE A 545 7.83 -25.55 -2.58
CA ILE A 545 7.74 -24.55 -1.52
C ILE A 545 7.08 -25.13 -0.28
N GLU A 546 7.40 -24.58 0.89
CA GLU A 546 6.69 -24.86 2.12
C GLU A 546 5.62 -23.78 2.39
N SER A 547 4.45 -24.22 2.83
CA SER A 547 3.34 -23.36 3.23
C SER A 547 2.76 -23.80 4.57
N ALA A 548 2.14 -22.88 5.30
CA ALA A 548 1.37 -23.20 6.51
C ALA A 548 0.09 -24.01 6.21
N GLY A 549 -0.47 -23.85 5.00
CA GLY A 549 -1.70 -24.53 4.58
C GLY A 549 -1.70 -24.92 3.09
N PRO A 550 -2.58 -25.85 2.69
CA PRO A 550 -2.66 -26.33 1.30
C PRO A 550 -3.32 -25.30 0.37
N GLU A 551 -4.11 -24.38 0.91
CA GLU A 551 -4.88 -23.35 0.18
C GLU A 551 -4.05 -22.10 -0.17
N ALA A 552 -2.73 -22.11 0.06
CA ALA A 552 -1.89 -20.96 -0.21
C ALA A 552 -1.86 -20.66 -1.72
N ARG A 553 -2.04 -19.38 -2.07
CA ARG A 553 -1.91 -18.94 -3.45
C ARG A 553 -0.45 -18.71 -3.73
N VAL A 554 0.07 -19.29 -4.80
CA VAL A 554 1.48 -19.19 -5.17
C VAL A 554 1.58 -18.42 -6.48
N CYS A 555 2.35 -17.34 -6.50
CA CYS A 555 2.72 -16.67 -7.73
C CYS A 555 4.13 -17.09 -8.12
N VAL A 556 4.28 -17.46 -9.38
CA VAL A 556 5.56 -17.65 -10.03
C VAL A 556 5.76 -16.57 -11.08
N GLY A 557 6.96 -16.00 -11.11
CA GLY A 557 7.41 -15.06 -12.14
C GLY A 557 8.61 -15.63 -12.86
N VAL A 558 8.62 -15.59 -14.18
CA VAL A 558 9.77 -15.96 -15.01
C VAL A 558 10.27 -14.70 -15.68
N TRP A 559 11.52 -14.36 -15.47
CA TRP A 559 12.18 -13.18 -16.03
C TRP A 559 13.33 -13.62 -16.94
N ASP A 560 13.28 -13.22 -18.21
CA ASP A 560 14.40 -13.33 -19.13
C ASP A 560 15.39 -12.21 -18.84
N GLU A 561 16.54 -12.58 -18.27
CA GLU A 561 17.57 -11.61 -17.85
C GLU A 561 18.23 -10.88 -19.03
N LYS A 562 18.12 -11.41 -20.26
CA LYS A 562 18.68 -10.81 -21.47
C LYS A 562 17.65 -9.97 -22.21
N GLY A 563 16.41 -10.46 -22.32
CA GLY A 563 15.31 -9.74 -22.95
C GLY A 563 14.69 -8.65 -22.07
N ASN A 564 14.91 -8.70 -20.75
CA ASN A 564 14.22 -7.91 -19.73
C ASN A 564 12.69 -8.03 -19.80
N GLU A 565 12.20 -9.19 -20.20
CA GLU A 565 10.78 -9.49 -20.27
C GLU A 565 10.39 -10.52 -19.21
N ALA A 566 9.14 -10.45 -18.76
CA ALA A 566 8.65 -11.34 -17.72
C ALA A 566 7.29 -11.95 -18.06
N GLY A 567 7.02 -13.10 -17.47
CA GLY A 567 5.74 -13.79 -17.45
C GLY A 567 5.40 -14.20 -16.03
N PHE A 568 4.11 -14.28 -15.72
CA PHE A 568 3.66 -14.63 -14.37
C PHE A 568 2.48 -15.60 -14.43
N ALA A 569 2.37 -16.45 -13.42
CA ALA A 569 1.22 -17.32 -13.22
C ALA A 569 0.91 -17.44 -11.73
N VAL A 570 -0.38 -17.50 -11.39
CA VAL A 570 -0.84 -17.81 -10.03
C VAL A 570 -1.47 -19.19 -10.04
N VAL A 571 -1.04 -20.04 -9.11
CA VAL A 571 -1.61 -21.35 -8.88
C VAL A 571 -2.22 -21.43 -7.49
N LYS A 572 -3.29 -22.20 -7.39
CA LYS A 572 -3.86 -22.66 -6.12
C LYS A 572 -3.66 -24.17 -6.09
N PRO A 573 -2.98 -24.73 -5.08
CA PRO A 573 -2.79 -26.15 -4.99
C PRO A 573 -4.15 -26.83 -4.88
N SER A 574 -4.47 -27.68 -5.85
CA SER A 574 -5.59 -28.61 -5.71
C SER A 574 -5.23 -29.63 -4.61
N GLY A 575 -6.16 -29.88 -3.69
CA GLY A 575 -6.05 -30.98 -2.75
C GLY A 575 -5.89 -32.29 -3.52
N SER A 576 -4.87 -33.08 -3.17
CA SER A 576 -4.62 -34.42 -3.71
C SER A 576 -5.68 -35.41 -3.25
#